data_AF-L0W7M8-F1
#
_entry.id   AF-L0W7M8-F1
#
_cell.length_a   1.000
_cell.length_b   1.000
_cell.length_c   1.000
_cell.angle_alpha   90.00
_cell.angle_beta   90.00
_cell.angle_gamma   90.00
#
_symmetry.space_group_name_H-M   'P 1'
#
loop_
_entity.id
_entity.type
_entity.pdbx_description
1 polymer ?
#
loop_
_entity_poly.entity_id
_entity_poly.type
_entity_poly.pdbx_seq_one_letter_code
_entity_poly.pdbx_strand_id
1 'polypeptide(L)'
;MYVKAMLSIAFSVAALAGCGEGGAGGPGEESAEAKLQQLAMKELFDSKYSLAGPGSLCDKVEDAKLVDVRIGTISRSSITGDFASPLPAIVARHDYVCVINALAKREHYADQWVVLGIDDEFGMIRCMRTGPKNIVDEVAQRCGFKVGG
;
A
#
# COMPACT_ATOMS: atom_id res chain seq x y z
N MET A 1 15.67 -68.43 6.27
CA MET A 1 14.35 -69.07 6.32
C MET A 1 13.29 -67.99 6.15
N TYR A 2 12.34 -68.21 5.25
CA TYR A 2 11.28 -67.27 4.84
C TYR A 2 10.29 -67.03 5.98
N VAL A 3 9.91 -65.77 6.22
CA VAL A 3 8.55 -65.43 6.65
C VAL A 3 8.06 -64.26 5.80
N LYS A 4 6.91 -64.51 5.20
CA LYS A 4 6.16 -63.70 4.24
C LYS A 4 4.97 -63.14 5.03
N ALA A 5 4.77 -61.82 5.03
CA ALA A 5 3.54 -61.16 5.47
C ALA A 5 3.35 -59.96 4.53
N MET A 6 2.51 -60.02 3.49
CA MET A 6 1.05 -59.78 3.51
C MET A 6 0.69 -58.63 4.45
N LEU A 7 0.54 -57.40 3.93
CA LEU A 7 -0.68 -56.84 3.29
C LEU A 7 -1.44 -55.99 4.32
N SER A 8 -1.45 -54.68 4.13
CA SER A 8 -2.65 -53.83 4.12
C SER A 8 -2.24 -52.37 3.96
N ILE A 9 -2.55 -51.83 2.79
CA ILE A 9 -2.48 -50.39 2.51
C ILE A 9 -3.75 -49.79 3.13
N ALA A 10 -3.61 -49.13 4.27
CA ALA A 10 -4.70 -48.32 4.83
C ALA A 10 -4.57 -46.90 4.26
N PHE A 11 -5.35 -46.61 3.22
CA PHE A 11 -5.62 -45.26 2.76
C PHE A 11 -6.46 -44.54 3.82
N SER A 12 -5.85 -43.68 4.62
CA SER A 12 -6.59 -42.67 5.37
C SER A 12 -6.80 -41.46 4.47
N VAL A 13 -7.94 -41.47 3.76
CA VAL A 13 -8.52 -40.26 3.18
C VAL A 13 -9.00 -39.41 4.35
N ALA A 14 -8.19 -38.44 4.78
CA ALA A 14 -8.69 -37.36 5.63
C ALA A 14 -9.60 -36.49 4.77
N ALA A 15 -10.91 -36.67 4.99
CA ALA A 15 -11.96 -35.91 4.37
C ALA A 15 -11.79 -34.41 4.66
N LEU A 16 -11.71 -33.63 3.59
CA LEU A 16 -11.94 -32.19 3.56
C LEU A 16 -13.35 -31.92 4.06
N ALA A 17 -13.48 -31.20 5.17
CA ALA A 17 -14.70 -30.50 5.54
C ALA A 17 -14.33 -29.28 6.40
N GLY A 18 -14.47 -28.08 5.82
CA GLY A 18 -14.32 -26.81 6.53
C GLY A 18 -13.96 -25.67 5.59
N CYS A 19 -14.98 -25.10 4.93
CA CYS A 19 -14.91 -23.97 4.02
C CYS A 19 -14.15 -22.77 4.61
N GLY A 20 -13.21 -22.26 3.83
CA GLY A 20 -12.65 -20.91 3.88
C GLY A 20 -12.14 -20.61 2.49
N GLU A 21 -12.80 -19.69 1.81
CA GLU A 21 -12.79 -19.49 0.36
C GLU A 21 -11.39 -19.24 -0.26
N GLY A 22 -11.13 -19.93 -1.37
CA GLY A 22 -10.64 -19.28 -2.58
C GLY A 22 -9.28 -18.59 -2.56
N GLY A 23 -8.22 -19.25 -2.09
CA GLY A 23 -6.84 -18.84 -2.39
C GLY A 23 -6.40 -19.20 -3.81
N ALA A 24 -7.13 -18.74 -4.83
CA ALA A 24 -6.72 -18.84 -6.22
C ALA A 24 -5.92 -17.58 -6.60
N GLY A 25 -4.70 -17.47 -6.07
CA GLY A 25 -3.72 -16.50 -6.54
C GLY A 25 -3.30 -16.85 -7.96
N GLY A 26 -4.09 -16.39 -8.94
CA GLY A 26 -3.77 -16.49 -10.34
C GLY A 26 -2.51 -15.67 -10.67
N PRO A 27 -1.73 -16.06 -11.69
CA PRO A 27 -0.61 -15.25 -12.16
C PRO A 27 -1.17 -13.97 -12.80
N GLY A 28 -1.22 -12.88 -12.04
CA GLY A 28 -1.75 -11.58 -12.49
C GLY A 28 -2.43 -10.73 -11.42
N GLU A 29 -2.66 -11.25 -10.21
CA GLU A 29 -3.23 -10.47 -9.11
C GLU A 29 -2.10 -9.69 -8.40
N GLU A 30 -1.93 -8.41 -8.75
CA GLU A 30 -1.10 -7.51 -7.96
C GLU A 30 -1.75 -7.35 -6.58
N SER A 31 -1.05 -7.75 -5.52
CA SER A 31 -1.53 -7.59 -4.14
C SER A 31 -2.00 -6.14 -3.92
N ALA A 32 -3.15 -5.96 -3.26
CA ALA A 32 -3.68 -4.63 -2.93
C ALA A 32 -2.62 -3.75 -2.22
N GLU A 33 -1.73 -4.37 -1.45
CA GLU A 33 -0.59 -3.68 -0.81
C GLU A 33 0.44 -3.18 -1.82
N ALA A 34 0.78 -3.98 -2.83
CA ALA A 34 1.71 -3.60 -3.88
C ALA A 34 1.14 -2.44 -4.71
N LYS A 35 -0.16 -2.49 -5.01
CA LYS A 35 -0.88 -1.41 -5.68
C LYS A 35 -0.86 -0.11 -4.88
N LEU A 36 -1.13 -0.19 -3.57
CA LEU A 36 -1.08 0.96 -2.67
C LEU A 36 0.33 1.59 -2.63
N GLN A 37 1.37 0.77 -2.54
CA GLN A 37 2.76 1.26 -2.54
C GLN A 37 3.15 1.87 -3.89
N GLN A 38 2.74 1.26 -5.01
CA GLN A 38 2.98 1.80 -6.34
C GLN A 38 2.32 3.18 -6.51
N LEU A 39 1.06 3.32 -6.09
CA LEU A 39 0.34 4.59 -6.12
C LEU A 39 1.00 5.63 -5.20
N ALA A 40 1.36 5.25 -3.97
CA ALA A 40 2.02 6.14 -3.02
C ALA A 40 3.38 6.64 -3.53
N MET A 41 4.13 5.79 -4.25
CA MET A 41 5.35 6.22 -4.94
C MET A 41 5.07 7.13 -6.12
N LYS A 42 4.02 6.87 -6.90
CA LYS A 42 3.64 7.70 -8.06
C LYS A 42 3.31 9.14 -7.66
N GLU A 43 2.70 9.34 -6.48
CA GLU A 43 2.39 10.68 -5.96
C GLU A 43 3.62 11.58 -5.79
N LEU A 44 4.82 11.01 -5.59
CA LEU A 44 6.06 11.78 -5.52
C LEU A 44 6.37 12.50 -6.85
N PHE A 45 5.90 11.94 -7.97
CA PHE A 45 6.18 12.39 -9.33
C PHE A 45 5.00 13.08 -10.02
N ASP A 46 3.80 13.10 -9.40
CA ASP A 46 2.60 13.66 -10.05
C ASP A 46 2.49 15.18 -9.88
N SER A 47 2.43 15.88 -11.02
CA SER A 47 2.65 17.33 -11.22
C SER A 47 1.87 18.30 -10.32
N LYS A 48 0.72 17.91 -9.74
CA LYS A 48 -0.08 18.80 -8.89
C LYS A 48 0.53 19.00 -7.49
N TYR A 49 1.31 18.03 -7.04
CA TYR A 49 2.01 18.03 -5.75
C TYR A 49 3.48 17.59 -5.89
N SER A 50 3.94 17.41 -7.14
CA SER A 50 5.26 16.90 -7.46
C SER A 50 6.32 17.79 -6.86
N LEU A 51 7.24 17.13 -6.16
CA LEU A 51 8.45 17.76 -5.65
C LEU A 51 9.48 17.98 -6.77
N ALA A 52 9.22 17.43 -7.96
CA ALA A 52 9.96 17.68 -9.20
C ALA A 52 9.01 18.17 -10.31
N GLY A 53 9.07 19.46 -10.63
CA GLY A 53 8.21 20.09 -11.63
C GLY A 53 8.48 21.58 -11.80
N PRO A 54 7.78 22.26 -12.72
CA PRO A 54 7.94 23.70 -12.93
C PRO A 54 7.62 24.47 -11.64
N GLY A 55 8.63 25.06 -11.02
CA GLY A 55 8.50 25.78 -9.73
C GLY A 55 8.93 24.98 -8.49
N SER A 56 9.33 23.71 -8.63
CA SER A 56 10.00 22.96 -7.57
C SER A 56 11.50 23.24 -7.57
N LEU A 57 12.16 23.16 -6.41
CA LEU A 57 13.63 23.24 -6.33
C LEU A 57 14.32 21.96 -6.81
N CYS A 58 13.57 20.89 -7.12
CA CYS A 58 14.13 19.61 -7.53
C CYS A 58 14.06 19.40 -9.04
N ASP A 59 15.21 19.27 -9.70
CA ASP A 59 15.25 18.95 -11.12
C ASP A 59 15.00 17.46 -11.38
N LYS A 60 15.53 16.60 -10.48
CA LYS A 60 15.42 15.15 -10.58
C LYS A 60 15.35 14.50 -9.21
N VAL A 61 14.46 13.52 -9.09
CA VAL A 61 14.37 12.63 -7.93
C VAL A 61 15.12 11.32 -8.24
N GLU A 62 16.00 10.90 -7.35
CA GLU A 62 16.78 9.66 -7.39
C GLU A 62 16.59 8.86 -6.09
N ASP A 63 16.93 7.56 -6.14
CA ASP A 63 16.93 6.65 -4.97
C ASP A 63 15.62 6.62 -4.15
N ALA A 64 14.50 6.93 -4.81
CA ALA A 64 13.22 7.11 -4.16
C ALA A 64 12.63 5.76 -3.70
N LYS A 65 12.19 5.72 -2.44
CA LYS A 65 11.56 4.55 -1.82
C LYS A 65 10.55 4.98 -0.76
N LEU A 66 9.68 4.06 -0.37
CA LEU A 66 8.85 4.21 0.82
C LEU A 66 9.57 3.59 2.02
N VAL A 67 9.53 4.30 3.15
CA VAL A 67 9.96 3.83 4.46
C VAL A 67 8.84 4.05 5.47
N ASP A 68 8.93 3.41 6.64
CA ASP A 68 7.91 3.50 7.70
C ASP A 68 6.48 3.21 7.18
N VAL A 69 6.38 2.24 6.28
CA VAL A 69 5.13 1.86 5.61
C VAL A 69 4.17 1.23 6.61
N ARG A 70 2.96 1.79 6.69
CA ARG A 70 1.84 1.28 7.46
C ARG A 70 0.67 1.04 6.53
N ILE A 71 0.33 -0.23 6.33
CA ILE A 71 -0.87 -0.63 5.58
C ILE A 71 -2.05 -0.73 6.55
N GLY A 72 -3.20 -0.29 6.10
CA GLY A 72 -4.39 -0.24 6.93
C GLY A 72 -5.62 0.04 6.11
N THR A 73 -6.59 0.66 6.76
CA THR A 73 -7.85 1.04 6.13
C THR A 73 -8.32 2.42 6.54
N ILE A 74 -9.07 3.10 5.69
CA ILE A 74 -9.82 4.32 6.02
C ILE A 74 -11.33 4.05 6.04
N SER A 75 -12.06 4.88 6.77
CA SER A 75 -13.52 4.83 6.80
C SER A 75 -14.11 5.21 5.43
N ARG A 76 -14.98 4.36 4.90
CA ARG A 76 -15.81 4.70 3.74
C ARG A 76 -17.05 5.45 4.25
N SER A 77 -17.03 6.78 4.20
CA SER A 77 -18.21 7.59 4.55
C SER A 77 -19.28 7.39 3.48
N SER A 78 -20.33 6.62 3.77
CA SER A 78 -21.51 6.57 2.91
C SER A 78 -22.41 7.77 3.22
N ILE A 79 -23.03 8.34 2.18
CA ILE A 79 -24.07 9.37 2.33
C ILE A 79 -25.38 8.73 2.83
N THR A 80 -25.49 7.39 2.78
CA THR A 80 -26.74 6.64 2.91
C THR A 80 -26.91 5.88 4.23
N GLY A 81 -26.00 6.01 5.19
CA GLY A 81 -26.21 5.50 6.57
C GLY A 81 -25.79 4.05 6.82
N ASP A 82 -25.45 3.28 5.79
CA ASP A 82 -24.75 2.01 5.94
C ASP A 82 -23.24 2.25 5.97
N PHE A 83 -22.54 1.83 7.02
CA PHE A 83 -21.08 1.88 7.07
C PHE A 83 -20.54 0.96 5.99
N ALA A 84 -20.24 1.53 4.82
CA ALA A 84 -19.65 0.78 3.73
C ALA A 84 -18.28 0.24 4.17
N SER A 85 -17.90 -0.92 3.62
CA SER A 85 -16.68 -1.62 4.00
C SER A 85 -15.46 -0.68 4.00
N PRO A 86 -14.58 -0.78 5.01
CA PRO A 86 -13.42 0.10 5.10
C PRO A 86 -12.51 -0.10 3.87
N LEU A 87 -11.97 1.00 3.37
CA LEU A 87 -11.16 1.01 2.15
C LEU A 87 -9.69 0.75 2.46
N PRO A 88 -8.96 -0.06 1.67
CA PRO A 88 -7.51 -0.22 1.83
C PRO A 88 -6.79 1.12 1.74
N ALA A 89 -5.78 1.30 2.59
CA ALA A 89 -5.03 2.54 2.69
C ALA A 89 -3.58 2.32 3.13
N ILE A 90 -2.75 3.32 2.86
CA ILE A 90 -1.34 3.35 3.24
C ILE A 90 -1.01 4.70 3.86
N VAL A 91 -0.20 4.66 4.92
CA VAL A 91 0.59 5.81 5.39
C VAL A 91 2.05 5.43 5.27
N ALA A 92 2.84 6.24 4.57
CA ALA A 92 4.26 5.96 4.38
C ALA A 92 5.05 7.27 4.33
N ARG A 93 6.36 7.15 4.53
CA ARG A 93 7.31 8.24 4.34
C ARG A 93 8.07 8.03 3.05
N HIS A 94 8.19 9.08 2.25
CA HIS A 94 9.08 9.12 1.10
C HIS A 94 10.51 9.38 1.59
N ASP A 95 11.42 8.57 1.11
CA ASP A 95 12.86 8.75 1.29
C ASP A 95 13.49 8.83 -0.10
N TYR A 96 14.10 9.96 -0.44
CA TYR A 96 14.62 10.20 -1.78
C TYR A 96 15.75 11.23 -1.80
N VAL A 97 16.53 11.19 -2.88
CA VAL A 97 17.57 12.18 -3.18
C VAL A 97 17.05 13.14 -4.22
N CYS A 98 17.09 14.43 -3.90
CA CYS A 98 16.82 15.50 -4.82
C CYS A 98 18.13 16.02 -5.44
N VAL A 99 18.18 16.04 -6.77
CA VAL A 99 19.27 16.63 -7.54
C VAL A 99 18.84 18.01 -8.05
N ILE A 100 19.63 19.03 -7.72
CA ILE A 100 19.44 20.43 -8.12
C ILE A 100 20.62 20.81 -9.01
N ASN A 101 20.44 20.66 -10.32
CA ASN A 101 21.48 20.85 -11.33
C ASN A 101 21.97 22.30 -11.35
N ALA A 102 21.07 23.27 -11.22
CA ALA A 102 21.42 24.70 -11.21
C ALA A 102 22.39 25.07 -10.08
N LEU A 103 22.39 24.30 -8.98
CA LEU A 103 23.23 24.52 -7.80
C LEU A 103 24.33 23.45 -7.63
N ALA A 104 24.46 22.52 -8.59
CA ALA A 104 25.31 21.32 -8.47
C ALA A 104 25.14 20.59 -7.12
N LYS A 105 23.91 20.56 -6.60
CA LYS A 105 23.61 20.09 -5.23
C LYS A 105 22.83 18.79 -5.27
N ARG A 106 23.13 17.91 -4.30
CA ARG A 106 22.34 16.71 -3.99
C ARG A 106 21.91 16.80 -2.54
N GLU A 107 20.62 16.69 -2.30
CA GLU A 107 20.04 16.76 -0.96
C GLU A 107 19.16 15.55 -0.70
N HIS A 108 19.28 14.99 0.49
CA HIS A 108 18.46 13.89 0.93
C HIS A 108 17.21 14.42 1.64
N TYR A 109 16.04 13.97 1.22
CA TYR A 109 14.75 14.37 1.78
C TYR A 109 14.06 13.16 2.38
N ALA A 110 13.73 13.27 3.66
CA ALA A 110 13.10 12.21 4.45
C ALA A 110 12.05 12.77 5.41
N ASP A 111 11.46 13.92 5.08
CA ASP A 111 10.42 14.62 5.86
C ASP A 111 9.06 14.62 5.16
N GLN A 112 8.98 14.06 3.94
CA GLN A 112 7.77 13.96 3.15
C GLN A 112 7.04 12.66 3.43
N TRP A 113 5.77 12.78 3.81
CA TRP A 113 4.88 11.68 4.10
C TRP A 113 3.72 11.67 3.11
N VAL A 114 3.08 10.52 3.00
CA VAL A 114 1.86 10.33 2.22
C VAL A 114 0.85 9.51 3.01
N VAL A 115 -0.41 9.91 2.94
CA VAL A 115 -1.57 9.08 3.22
C VAL A 115 -2.39 8.99 1.96
N LEU A 116 -2.86 7.80 1.60
CA LEU A 116 -3.88 7.60 0.58
C LEU A 116 -4.66 6.32 0.85
N GLY A 117 -5.93 6.32 0.49
CA GLY A 117 -6.77 5.13 0.37
C GLY A 117 -7.20 4.92 -1.07
N ILE A 118 -7.50 3.68 -1.41
CA ILE A 118 -8.00 3.31 -2.73
C ILE A 118 -9.42 2.78 -2.63
N ASP A 119 -10.26 3.26 -3.52
CA ASP A 119 -11.59 2.73 -3.74
C ASP A 119 -11.58 1.93 -5.04
N ASP A 120 -11.26 0.63 -4.93
CA ASP A 120 -11.12 -0.26 -6.09
C ASP A 120 -12.43 -0.42 -6.89
N GLU A 121 -13.59 -0.32 -6.22
CA GLU A 121 -14.90 -0.39 -6.88
C GLU A 121 -15.09 0.75 -7.90
N PHE A 122 -14.57 1.94 -7.58
CA PHE A 122 -14.70 3.13 -8.42
C PHE A 122 -13.37 3.53 -9.10
N GLY A 123 -12.30 2.75 -8.89
CA GLY A 123 -10.97 3.02 -9.44
C GLY A 123 -10.38 4.37 -9.04
N MET A 124 -10.72 4.89 -7.85
CA MET A 124 -10.38 6.26 -7.45
C MET A 124 -9.62 6.33 -6.13
N ILE A 125 -8.74 7.33 -6.03
CA ILE A 125 -8.00 7.63 -4.80
C ILE A 125 -8.92 8.42 -3.84
N ARG A 126 -8.91 8.01 -2.57
CA ARG A 126 -9.63 8.64 -1.45
C ARG A 126 -8.65 9.05 -0.36
N CYS A 127 -8.97 10.08 0.41
CA CYS A 127 -8.15 10.54 1.53
C CYS A 127 -6.66 10.72 1.19
N MET A 128 -6.36 11.37 0.07
CA MET A 128 -4.96 11.59 -0.32
C MET A 128 -4.42 12.88 0.27
N ARG A 129 -3.22 12.79 0.87
CA ARG A 129 -2.41 13.94 1.25
C ARG A 129 -0.93 13.58 1.23
N THR A 130 -0.12 14.46 0.65
CA THR A 130 1.33 14.47 0.80
C THR A 130 1.79 15.69 1.61
N GLY A 131 2.91 15.57 2.31
CA GLY A 131 3.53 16.69 3.03
C GLY A 131 4.18 16.27 4.35
N PRO A 132 4.46 17.24 5.25
CA PRO A 132 5.04 16.97 6.56
C PRO A 132 4.18 16.03 7.41
N LYS A 133 4.85 15.24 8.27
CA LYS A 133 4.22 14.19 9.09
C LYS A 133 2.96 14.64 9.84
N ASN A 134 2.99 15.80 10.48
CA ASN A 134 1.88 16.31 11.27
C ASN A 134 0.62 16.56 10.43
N ILE A 135 0.77 17.04 9.20
CA ILE A 135 -0.35 17.28 8.28
C ILE A 135 -0.91 15.96 7.77
N VAL A 136 -0.03 15.00 7.46
CA VAL A 136 -0.44 13.67 7.01
C VAL A 136 -1.15 12.90 8.12
N ASP A 137 -0.63 12.93 9.35
CA ASP A 137 -1.26 12.31 10.52
C ASP A 137 -2.66 12.92 10.80
N GLU A 138 -2.80 14.25 10.69
CA GLU A 138 -4.09 14.92 10.87
C GLU A 138 -5.12 14.44 9.84
N VAL A 139 -4.72 14.35 8.56
CA VAL A 139 -5.60 13.85 7.49
C VAL A 139 -5.90 12.37 7.69
N ALA A 140 -4.91 11.54 8.02
CA ALA A 140 -5.10 10.12 8.31
C ALA A 140 -6.11 9.91 9.45
N GLN A 141 -6.02 10.71 10.51
CA GLN A 141 -6.98 10.68 11.62
C GLN A 141 -8.39 11.09 11.17
N ARG A 142 -8.53 12.17 10.38
CA ARG A 142 -9.83 12.62 9.86
C ARG A 142 -10.49 11.57 8.96
N CYS A 143 -9.70 10.77 8.25
CA CYS A 143 -10.20 9.68 7.43
C CYS A 143 -10.40 8.36 8.20
N GLY A 144 -10.13 8.33 9.50
CA GLY A 144 -10.29 7.14 10.32
C GLY A 144 -9.28 6.04 9.97
N PHE A 145 -8.06 6.40 9.60
CA PHE A 145 -7.01 5.43 9.29
C PHE A 145 -6.74 4.50 10.48
N LYS A 146 -6.76 3.19 10.24
CA LYS A 146 -6.44 2.13 11.21
C LYS A 146 -5.49 1.13 10.57
N VAL A 147 -4.43 0.75 11.26
CA VAL A 147 -3.48 -0.27 10.80
C VAL A 147 -4.16 -1.64 10.84
N GLY A 148 -3.95 -2.46 9.80
CA GLY A 148 -4.41 -3.85 9.78
C GLY A 148 -3.68 -4.67 10.84
N GLY A 149 -4.42 -5.38 11.69
CA GLY A 149 -3.89 -6.29 12.70
C GLY A 149 -3.67 -7.69 12.17
#